data_AF-D8EY37-F1
#
_entry.id   AF-D8EY37-F1
#
_cell.length_a   1.000
_cell.length_b   1.000
_cell.length_c   1.000
_cell.angle_alpha   90.00
_cell.angle_beta   90.00
_cell.angle_gamma   90.00
#
_symmetry.space_group_name_H-M   'P 1'
#
loop_
_entity.id
_entity.type
_entity.pdbx_description
1 polymer ?
#
loop_
_entity_poly.entity_id
_entity_poly.type
_entity_poly.pdbx_seq_one_letter_code
_entity_poly.pdbx_strand_id
1 'polypeptide(L)'
;MENTIARLFFAEIGNVVGGLRRMHPKNSEAEEKIRKLIVYLNNNRERIHYRGDRIGGYPIGSGGIESANKFICHTRMKRSGAWWVKETGNAMLRIRCAIYNGTYDGVFQNYKTASLEGT
;
A
#
# COMPACT_ATOMS: atom_id res chain seq x y z
N MET A 1 12.03 -10.40 20.46
CA MET A 1 11.39 -9.66 19.34
C MET A 1 11.26 -10.54 18.10
N GLU A 2 12.32 -11.27 17.71
CA GLU A 2 12.31 -12.24 16.60
C GLU A 2 11.16 -13.25 16.66
N ASN A 3 10.88 -13.83 17.83
CA ASN A 3 9.78 -14.78 17.99
C ASN A 3 8.39 -14.20 17.66
N THR A 4 8.17 -12.89 17.84
CA THR A 4 6.87 -12.26 17.54
C THR A 4 6.67 -12.10 16.03
N ILE A 5 7.71 -11.64 15.33
CA ILE A 5 7.68 -11.46 13.87
C ILE A 5 7.54 -12.82 13.19
N ALA A 6 8.27 -13.83 13.66
CA ALA A 6 8.12 -15.21 13.17
C ALA A 6 6.69 -15.72 13.34
N ARG A 7 6.08 -15.52 14.51
CA ARG A 7 4.67 -15.91 14.75
C ARG A 7 3.69 -15.20 13.83
N LEU A 8 3.86 -13.89 13.60
CA LEU A 8 3.02 -13.15 12.64
C LEU A 8 3.23 -13.68 11.20
N PHE A 9 4.46 -14.02 10.84
CA PHE A 9 4.76 -14.62 9.54
C PHE A 9 4.01 -15.94 9.31
N PHE A 10 3.88 -16.75 10.35
CA PHE A 10 3.09 -18.00 10.35
C PHE A 10 1.60 -17.82 10.69
N ALA A 11 1.09 -16.58 10.70
CA ALA A 11 -0.31 -16.26 11.04
C ALA A 11 -0.76 -16.72 12.46
N GLU A 12 0.18 -16.92 13.39
CA GLU A 12 -0.08 -17.32 14.78
C GLU A 12 -0.52 -16.13 15.66
N ILE A 13 -1.54 -15.40 15.21
CA ILE A 13 -1.96 -14.13 15.81
C ILE A 13 -2.46 -14.32 17.26
N GLY A 14 -3.09 -15.47 17.55
CA GLY A 14 -3.52 -15.81 18.90
C GLY A 14 -2.36 -15.83 19.91
N ASN A 15 -1.23 -16.43 19.53
CA ASN A 15 -0.03 -16.51 20.36
C ASN A 15 0.56 -15.12 20.61
N VAL A 16 0.58 -14.27 19.58
CA VAL A 16 1.05 -12.88 19.68
C VAL A 16 0.15 -12.06 20.59
N VAL A 17 -1.16 -12.06 20.34
CA VAL A 17 -2.14 -11.32 21.15
C VAL A 17 -2.11 -11.79 22.61
N GLY A 18 -2.00 -13.09 22.86
CA GLY A 18 -1.85 -13.63 24.21
C GLY A 18 -0.59 -13.11 24.91
N GLY A 19 0.53 -13.04 24.19
CA GLY A 19 1.76 -12.42 24.69
C GLY A 19 1.60 -10.93 24.99
N LEU A 20 0.95 -10.18 24.08
CA LEU A 20 0.67 -8.75 24.26
C LEU A 20 -0.18 -8.48 25.51
N ARG A 21 -1.21 -9.30 25.77
CA ARG A 21 -2.08 -9.17 26.95
C ARG A 21 -1.38 -9.45 28.28
N ARG A 22 -0.30 -10.23 28.29
CA ARG A 22 0.48 -10.55 29.49
C ARG A 22 1.64 -9.60 29.75
N MET A 23 1.90 -8.65 28.84
CA MET A 23 2.94 -7.65 29.08
C MET A 23 2.49 -6.66 30.14
N HIS A 24 3.40 -6.34 31.06
CA HIS A 24 3.23 -5.24 32.00
C HIS A 24 3.79 -3.95 31.37
N PRO A 25 2.94 -3.02 30.92
CA PRO A 25 3.39 -1.76 30.33
C PRO A 25 4.12 -0.91 31.37
N LYS A 26 5.21 -0.25 30.96
CA LYS A 26 6.00 0.61 31.86
C LYS A 26 5.34 1.97 32.13
N ASN A 27 4.45 2.41 31.26
CA ASN A 27 3.73 3.67 31.34
C ASN A 27 2.42 3.59 30.51
N SER A 28 1.58 4.62 30.63
CA SER A 28 0.30 4.72 29.93
C SER A 28 0.43 4.76 28.40
N GLU A 29 1.52 5.33 27.88
CA GLU A 29 1.77 5.34 26.43
C GLU A 29 2.02 3.92 25.88
N ALA A 30 2.81 3.11 26.60
CA ALA A 30 3.07 1.73 26.24
C ALA A 30 1.81 0.88 26.34
N GLU A 31 0.99 1.10 27.37
CA GLU A 31 -0.31 0.46 27.52
C GLU A 31 -1.23 0.73 26.33
N GLU A 32 -1.33 2.00 25.93
CA GLU A 32 -2.16 2.41 24.79
C GLU A 32 -1.65 1.83 23.47
N LYS A 33 -0.32 1.77 23.27
CA LYS A 33 0.28 1.12 22.09
C LYS A 33 -0.03 -0.38 22.04
N ILE A 34 0.05 -1.08 23.17
CA ILE A 34 -0.29 -2.50 23.28
C ILE A 34 -1.77 -2.70 22.95
N ARG A 35 -2.66 -1.88 23.53
CA ARG A 35 -4.10 -1.93 23.28
C ARG A 35 -4.42 -1.74 21.79
N LYS A 36 -3.87 -0.70 21.16
CA LYS A 36 -4.04 -0.43 19.72
C LYS A 36 -3.53 -1.58 18.86
N LEU A 37 -2.37 -2.15 19.20
CA LEU A 37 -1.79 -3.26 18.46
C LEU A 37 -2.67 -4.52 18.54
N ILE A 38 -3.21 -4.84 19.72
CA ILE A 38 -4.14 -5.97 19.89
C ILE A 38 -5.37 -5.77 19.02
N VAL A 39 -5.98 -4.58 19.04
CA VAL A 39 -7.16 -4.25 18.22
C VAL A 39 -6.83 -4.39 16.73
N TYR A 40 -5.71 -3.82 16.29
CA TYR A 40 -5.26 -3.90 14.90
C TYR A 40 -5.07 -5.35 14.44
N LEU A 41 -4.36 -6.16 15.21
CA LEU A 41 -4.09 -7.57 14.88
C LEU A 41 -5.38 -8.37 14.81
N ASN A 42 -6.35 -8.11 15.70
CA ASN A 42 -7.66 -8.77 15.67
C ASN A 42 -8.49 -8.38 14.44
N ASN A 43 -8.55 -7.09 14.12
CA ASN A 43 -9.35 -6.59 13.00
C ASN A 43 -8.78 -6.99 11.63
N ASN A 44 -7.49 -7.32 11.57
CA ASN A 44 -6.79 -7.65 10.32
C ASN A 44 -6.35 -9.11 10.27
N ARG A 45 -6.92 -10.01 11.08
CA ARG A 45 -6.52 -11.43 11.12
C ARG A 45 -6.48 -12.08 9.75
N GLU A 46 -7.52 -11.85 8.96
CA GLU A 46 -7.69 -12.40 7.62
C GLU A 46 -6.68 -11.84 6.60
N ARG A 47 -6.07 -10.68 6.90
CA ARG A 47 -5.07 -10.03 6.03
C ARG A 47 -3.63 -10.42 6.38
N ILE A 48 -3.41 -11.16 7.45
CA ILE A 48 -2.07 -11.57 7.90
C ILE A 48 -1.79 -12.97 7.37
N HIS A 49 -1.37 -13.04 6.11
CA HIS A 49 -1.09 -14.29 5.39
C HIS A 49 0.32 -14.30 4.76
N TYR A 50 1.29 -13.71 5.47
CA TYR A 50 2.63 -13.43 4.92
C TYR A 50 3.37 -14.66 4.37
N ARG A 51 3.23 -15.83 5.00
CA ARG A 51 3.88 -17.05 4.48
C ARG A 51 3.36 -17.41 3.10
N GLY A 52 2.05 -17.43 2.91
CA GLY A 52 1.46 -17.77 1.61
C GLY A 52 1.73 -16.67 0.58
N ASP A 53 1.71 -15.41 0.98
CA ASP A 53 2.07 -14.30 0.11
C ASP A 53 3.52 -14.44 -0.38
N ARG A 54 4.44 -14.80 0.52
CA ARG A 54 5.84 -15.06 0.16
C ARG A 54 5.99 -16.23 -0.81
N ILE A 55 5.27 -17.33 -0.58
CA ILE A 55 5.30 -18.52 -1.45
C ILE A 55 4.71 -18.17 -2.84
N GLY A 56 3.66 -17.36 -2.87
CA GLY A 56 3.05 -16.87 -4.12
C GLY A 56 3.86 -15.79 -4.84
N GLY A 57 5.01 -15.37 -4.30
CA GLY A 57 5.85 -14.34 -4.89
C GLY A 57 5.30 -12.91 -4.73
N TYR A 58 4.29 -12.71 -3.87
CA TYR A 58 3.74 -11.39 -3.61
C TYR A 58 4.70 -10.56 -2.72
N PRO A 59 4.85 -9.26 -3.01
CA PRO A 59 5.65 -8.38 -2.16
C PRO A 59 4.97 -8.16 -0.80
N ILE A 60 5.68 -8.47 0.28
CA ILE A 60 5.19 -8.34 1.67
C ILE A 60 5.47 -6.94 2.26
N GLY A 61 6.42 -6.21 1.66
CA GLY A 61 6.81 -4.86 2.09
C GLY A 61 6.20 -3.76 1.21
N SER A 62 5.98 -2.58 1.81
CA SER A 62 5.48 -1.40 1.09
C SER A 62 6.51 -0.75 0.16
N GLY A 63 7.80 -1.06 0.30
CA GLY A 63 8.89 -0.38 -0.40
C GLY A 63 8.75 -0.38 -1.93
N GLY A 64 8.30 -1.48 -2.53
CA GLY A 64 8.03 -1.54 -3.98
C GLY A 64 6.91 -0.58 -4.40
N ILE A 65 5.84 -0.53 -3.62
CA ILE A 65 4.69 0.36 -3.86
C ILE A 65 5.07 1.84 -3.65
N GLU A 66 5.83 2.14 -2.60
CA GLU A 66 6.32 3.50 -2.32
C GLU A 66 7.27 3.99 -3.40
N SER A 67 8.18 3.12 -3.86
CA SER A 67 9.08 3.39 -4.98
C SER A 67 8.28 3.68 -6.26
N ALA A 68 7.31 2.82 -6.61
CA ALA A 68 6.44 3.03 -7.77
C ALA A 68 5.69 4.37 -7.67
N ASN A 69 5.10 4.71 -6.52
CA ASN A 69 4.43 5.99 -6.31
C ASN A 69 5.39 7.17 -6.52
N LYS A 70 6.63 7.07 -6.02
CA LYS A 70 7.66 8.10 -6.21
C LYS A 70 8.00 8.30 -7.69
N PHE A 71 8.14 7.24 -8.47
CA PHE A 71 8.51 7.33 -9.89
C PHE A 71 7.34 7.72 -10.81
N ILE A 72 6.14 7.23 -10.53
CA ILE A 72 4.97 7.46 -11.39
C ILE A 72 4.35 8.83 -11.08
N CYS A 73 3.97 9.04 -9.82
CA CYS A 73 3.21 10.21 -9.38
C CYS A 73 4.13 11.40 -9.08
N HIS A 74 5.12 11.26 -8.21
CA HIS A 74 5.85 12.44 -7.69
C HIS A 74 6.58 13.22 -8.79
N THR A 75 7.16 12.54 -9.77
CA THR A 75 7.90 13.15 -10.89
C THR A 75 7.11 14.25 -11.61
N ARG A 76 5.78 14.13 -11.70
CA ARG A 76 4.94 15.11 -12.40
C ARG A 76 3.97 15.87 -11.51
N MET A 77 3.34 15.16 -10.58
CA MET A 77 2.20 15.69 -9.83
C MET A 77 2.63 16.43 -8.56
N LYS A 78 3.82 16.15 -8.02
CA LYS A 78 4.32 16.72 -6.76
C LYS A 78 5.43 17.77 -6.94
N ARG A 79 5.51 18.38 -8.12
CA ARG A 79 6.45 19.46 -8.43
C ARG A 79 6.00 20.78 -7.77
N SER A 80 6.96 21.65 -7.46
CA SER A 80 6.63 23.00 -6.95
C SER A 80 5.73 23.75 -7.93
N GLY A 81 4.71 24.43 -7.41
CA GLY A 81 3.70 25.15 -8.19
C GLY A 81 2.66 24.27 -8.89
N ALA A 82 2.73 22.93 -8.76
CA ALA A 82 1.69 22.05 -9.31
C ALA A 82 0.46 22.04 -8.39
N TRP A 83 -0.70 22.34 -8.97
CA TRP A 83 -2.00 22.20 -8.32
C TRP A 83 -2.93 21.42 -9.25
N TRP A 84 -3.73 20.52 -8.67
CA TRP A 84 -4.59 19.61 -9.41
C TRP A 84 -5.96 19.56 -8.77
N VAL A 85 -7.01 19.62 -9.59
CA VAL A 85 -8.32 19.11 -9.20
C VAL A 85 -8.34 17.59 -9.40
N LYS A 86 -9.24 16.88 -8.71
CA LYS A 86 -9.25 15.42 -8.68
C LYS A 86 -9.38 14.81 -10.08
N GLU A 87 -10.18 15.43 -10.93
CA GLU A 87 -10.49 15.01 -12.29
C GLU A 87 -9.24 15.07 -13.17
N THR A 88 -8.59 16.23 -13.22
CA THR A 88 -7.39 16.47 -14.03
C THR A 88 -6.16 15.76 -13.46
N GLY A 89 -6.06 15.65 -12.13
CA GLY A 89 -5.04 14.87 -11.45
C GLY A 89 -5.14 13.39 -11.79
N ASN A 90 -6.35 12.80 -11.76
CA ASN A 90 -6.56 11.41 -12.16
C ASN A 90 -6.26 11.18 -13.64
N ALA A 91 -6.61 12.11 -14.52
CA ALA A 91 -6.25 12.02 -15.95
C ALA A 91 -4.73 12.01 -16.14
N MET A 92 -4.00 12.92 -15.47
CA MET A 92 -2.55 12.94 -15.51
C MET A 92 -1.93 11.66 -14.96
N LEU A 93 -2.43 11.15 -13.83
CA LEU A 93 -1.95 9.90 -13.24
C LEU A 93 -2.14 8.71 -14.20
N ARG A 94 -3.28 8.62 -14.90
CA ARG A 94 -3.53 7.58 -15.91
C ARG A 94 -2.49 7.62 -17.04
N ILE A 95 -2.17 8.82 -17.55
CA ILE A 95 -1.13 8.99 -18.58
C ILE A 95 0.22 8.50 -18.04
N ARG A 96 0.59 8.89 -16.82
CA ARG A 96 1.84 8.45 -16.18
C ARG A 96 1.88 6.93 -16.02
N CYS A 97 0.80 6.30 -15.57
CA CYS A 97 0.71 4.84 -15.48
C CYS A 97 0.87 4.19 -16.86
N ALA A 98 0.23 4.73 -17.91
CA ALA A 98 0.34 4.18 -19.26
C ALA A 98 1.77 4.23 -19.80
N ILE A 99 2.54 5.29 -19.49
CA ILE A 99 3.96 5.39 -19.85
C ILE A 99 4.77 4.27 -19.19
N TYR A 100 4.62 4.06 -17.88
CA TYR A 100 5.38 3.02 -17.17
C TYR A 100 4.92 1.59 -17.48
N ASN A 101 3.66 1.41 -17.86
CA ASN A 101 3.11 0.12 -18.25
C ASN A 101 3.32 -0.20 -19.74
N GLY A 102 3.93 0.71 -20.52
CA GLY A 102 4.15 0.54 -21.96
C GLY A 102 2.87 0.59 -22.81
N THR A 103 1.77 1.10 -22.27
CA THR A 103 0.45 1.17 -22.94
C THR A 103 0.09 2.58 -23.43
N TYR A 104 1.04 3.53 -23.34
CA TYR A 104 0.82 4.92 -23.71
C TYR A 104 0.31 5.09 -25.14
N ASP A 105 0.91 4.37 -26.11
CA ASP A 105 0.52 4.49 -27.51
C ASP A 105 -0.95 4.09 -27.71
N GLY A 106 -1.41 3.01 -27.06
CA GLY A 106 -2.82 2.60 -27.11
C GLY A 106 -3.75 3.64 -26.50
N VAL A 107 -3.39 4.22 -25.36
CA VAL A 107 -4.14 5.33 -24.75
C VAL A 107 -4.22 6.53 -25.69
N PHE A 108 -3.11 6.86 -26.36
CA PHE A 108 -3.06 7.99 -27.29
C PHE A 108 -3.86 7.73 -28.58
N GLN A 109 -3.83 6.52 -29.14
CA GLN A 109 -4.68 6.16 -30.27
C GLN A 109 -6.16 6.28 -29.92
N ASN A 110 -6.59 5.74 -28.78
CA ASN A 110 -7.97 5.84 -28.33
C ASN A 110 -8.43 7.29 -28.18
N TYR A 111 -7.56 8.17 -27.65
CA TYR A 111 -7.82 9.60 -27.58
C TYR A 111 -8.02 10.24 -28.96
N LYS A 112 -7.15 9.92 -29.94
CA LYS A 112 -7.29 10.43 -31.31
C LYS A 112 -8.61 9.98 -31.94
N THR A 113 -8.93 8.70 -31.86
CA THR A 113 -10.18 8.17 -32.43
C THR A 113 -11.41 8.84 -31.79
N ALA A 114 -11.47 8.93 -30.46
CA ALA A 114 -12.57 9.58 -29.77
C ALA A 114 -12.68 11.09 -30.08
N SER A 115 -11.57 11.75 -30.37
CA SER A 115 -11.56 13.17 -30.76
C SER A 115 -11.99 13.39 -32.21
N LEU A 116 -11.91 12.36 -33.07
CA LEU A 116 -12.31 12.39 -34.47
C LEU A 116 -13.78 11.97 -34.68
N GLU A 117 -14.34 11.15 -33.80
CA GLU A 117 -15.76 10.73 -33.83
C GLU A 117 -16.70 11.75 -33.16
N GLY A 118 -16.15 12.73 -32.44
CA GLY A 118 -16.88 13.79 -31.74
C GLY A 118 -17.04 15.11 -32.51
N THR A 119 -16.65 15.15 -33.79
CA THR A 119 -16.89 16.24 -34.75
C THR A 119 -17.86 15.80 -35.83
#